data_AF-A0A953MSR7-F1
#
_entry.id   AF-A0A953MSR7-F1
#
_cell.length_a   1.000
_cell.length_b   1.000
_cell.length_c   1.000
_cell.angle_alpha   90.00
_cell.angle_beta   90.00
_cell.angle_gamma   90.00
#
_symmetry.space_group_name_H-M   'P 1'
#
loop_
_entity.id
_entity.type
_entity.pdbx_description
1 polymer ?
#
loop_
_entity_poly.entity_id
_entity_poly.type
_entity_poly.pdbx_seq_one_letter_code
_entity_poly.pdbx_strand_id
1 'polypeptide(L)'
;TSSGLKLLQHLRDEAHRFAITFHRLRRSKRTITTELNEIKGIGPSAAQLLLTKIGSLNEIKISSQEKLAEVIGKKKAELVFNHFNVDKKTG
;
A
#
# COMPACT_ATOMS: atom_id res chain seq x y z
N THR A 1 18.06 46.46 5.92
CA THR A 1 16.89 45.94 6.66
C THR A 1 16.10 45.08 5.70
N SER A 2 15.88 43.78 5.87
CA SER A 2 15.33 43.10 7.05
C SER A 2 15.55 41.57 6.93
N SER A 3 16.29 40.97 7.86
CA SER A 3 16.56 39.52 7.90
C SER A 3 15.36 38.69 8.39
N GLY A 4 14.31 39.33 8.91
CA GLY A 4 13.12 38.67 9.45
C GLY A 4 12.07 38.25 8.41
N LEU A 5 11.96 38.94 7.27
CA LEU A 5 10.91 38.64 6.28
C LEU A 5 11.17 37.35 5.47
N LYS A 6 12.45 36.95 5.32
CA LYS A 6 12.83 35.71 4.60
C LYS A 6 12.56 34.45 5.42
N LEU A 7 12.65 34.53 6.76
CA LEU A 7 12.46 33.38 7.65
C LEU A 7 11.00 32.91 7.67
N LEU A 8 10.04 33.83 7.63
CA LEU A 8 8.60 33.53 7.58
C LEU A 8 8.17 32.86 6.28
N GLN A 9 8.89 33.10 5.17
CA GLN A 9 8.56 32.48 3.88
C GLN A 9 8.95 30.99 3.87
N HIS A 10 10.11 30.62 4.43
CA HIS A 10 10.55 29.23 4.53
C HIS A 10 9.63 28.36 5.41
N LEU A 11 9.13 28.91 6.52
CA LEU A 11 8.25 28.16 7.43
C LEU A 11 6.90 27.79 6.77
N ARG A 12 6.41 28.65 5.88
CA ARG A 12 5.17 28.42 5.12
C ARG A 12 5.33 27.31 4.09
N ASP A 13 6.48 27.22 3.44
CA ASP A 13 6.73 26.20 2.42
C ASP A 13 6.89 24.81 3.03
N GLU A 14 7.55 24.72 4.20
CA GLU A 14 7.61 23.49 4.99
C GLU A 14 6.21 23.09 5.48
N ALA A 15 5.43 24.02 6.05
CA ALA A 15 4.06 23.72 6.49
C ALA A 15 3.16 23.23 5.34
N HIS A 16 3.28 23.82 4.15
CA HIS A 16 2.58 23.35 2.94
C HIS A 16 3.07 21.95 2.52
N ARG A 17 4.38 21.70 2.59
CA ARG A 17 4.96 20.39 2.26
C ARG A 17 4.55 19.31 3.26
N PHE A 18 4.48 19.63 4.55
CA PHE A 18 3.98 18.74 5.61
C PHE A 18 2.48 18.48 5.46
N ALA A 19 1.67 19.50 5.18
CA ALA A 19 0.23 19.36 4.96
C ALA A 19 -0.12 18.51 3.72
N ILE A 20 0.60 18.69 2.61
CA ILE A 20 0.40 17.90 1.39
C ILE A 20 0.84 16.44 1.58
N THR A 21 1.90 16.20 2.35
CA THR A 21 2.42 14.84 2.58
C THR A 21 1.50 14.04 3.51
N PHE A 22 0.85 14.69 4.48
CA PHE A 22 -0.09 14.04 5.41
C PHE A 22 -1.36 13.53 4.70
N HIS A 23 -1.84 14.23 3.66
CA HIS A 23 -2.97 13.78 2.85
C HIS A 23 -2.61 12.65 1.87
N ARG A 24 -1.36 12.55 1.43
CA ARG A 24 -0.89 11.50 0.50
C ARG A 24 -0.93 10.11 1.13
N LEU A 25 -0.61 10.00 2.42
CA LEU A 25 -0.70 8.73 3.17
C LEU A 25 -2.13 8.21 3.29
N ARG A 26 -3.12 9.11 3.42
CA ARG A 26 -4.53 8.71 3.54
C ARG A 26 -5.11 8.20 2.21
N ARG A 27 -4.58 8.63 1.06
CA ARG A 27 -4.97 8.09 -0.27
C ARG A 27 -4.34 6.72 -0.54
N SER A 28 -3.09 6.51 -0.13
CA SER A 28 -2.39 5.22 -0.27
C SER A 28 -3.13 4.07 0.44
N LYS A 29 -3.65 4.29 1.66
CA LYS A 29 -4.44 3.28 2.38
C LYS A 29 -5.68 2.79 1.62
N ARG A 30 -6.31 3.65 0.80
CA ARG A 30 -7.49 3.28 0.00
C ARG A 30 -7.09 2.50 -1.25
N THR A 31 -5.97 2.86 -1.87
CA THR A 31 -5.39 2.15 -3.02
C THR A 31 -4.88 0.76 -2.65
N ILE A 32 -4.33 0.59 -1.45
CA ILE A 32 -3.83 -0.70 -0.97
C ILE A 32 -4.94 -1.77 -0.92
N THR A 33 -6.14 -1.39 -0.47
CA THR A 33 -7.28 -2.30 -0.46
C THR A 33 -7.87 -2.56 -1.84
N THR A 34 -7.75 -1.62 -2.79
CA THR A 34 -8.31 -1.82 -4.14
C THR A 34 -7.49 -2.85 -4.92
N GLU A 35 -6.17 -2.80 -4.87
CA GLU A 35 -5.30 -3.72 -5.63
C GLU A 35 -5.57 -5.20 -5.28
N LEU A 36 -5.71 -5.52 -3.98
CA LEU A 36 -6.08 -6.88 -3.54
C LEU A 36 -7.51 -7.29 -3.93
N ASN A 37 -8.42 -6.32 -3.95
CA ASN A 37 -9.82 -6.55 -4.32
C ASN A 37 -10.04 -6.65 -5.84
N GLU A 38 -9.10 -6.14 -6.65
CA GLU A 38 -9.11 -6.27 -8.11
C GLU A 38 -8.71 -7.68 -8.58
N ILE A 39 -8.08 -8.47 -7.70
CA ILE A 39 -7.72 -9.85 -8.00
C ILE A 39 -9.02 -10.68 -8.12
N LYS A 40 -9.36 -11.05 -9.36
CA LYS A 40 -10.56 -11.84 -9.67
C LYS A 40 -10.54 -13.17 -8.91
N GLY A 41 -11.46 -13.34 -7.96
CA GLY A 41 -11.54 -14.51 -7.07
C GLY A 41 -11.07 -14.25 -5.63
N ILE A 42 -10.54 -13.06 -5.34
CA ILE A 42 -10.23 -12.58 -4.00
C ILE A 42 -11.26 -11.55 -3.59
N GLY A 43 -12.11 -11.93 -2.65
CA GLY A 43 -13.10 -11.01 -2.07
C GLY A 43 -12.51 -10.09 -1.00
N PRO A 44 -13.24 -9.03 -0.61
CA PRO A 44 -12.81 -8.07 0.41
C PRO A 44 -12.49 -8.72 1.76
N SER A 45 -13.15 -9.83 2.10
CA SER A 45 -12.86 -10.58 3.32
C SER A 45 -11.46 -11.21 3.31
N ALA A 46 -10.99 -11.71 2.16
CA ALA A 46 -9.67 -12.30 2.03
C ALA A 46 -8.57 -11.23 2.04
N ALA A 47 -8.81 -10.10 1.35
CA ALA A 47 -7.91 -8.95 1.37
C ALA A 47 -7.73 -8.38 2.79
N GLN A 48 -8.84 -8.20 3.53
CA GLN A 48 -8.77 -7.75 4.93
C GLN A 48 -8.04 -8.74 5.83
N LEU A 49 -8.27 -10.05 5.63
CA LEU A 49 -7.60 -11.09 6.42
C LEU A 49 -6.08 -11.07 6.19
N LEU A 50 -5.64 -10.93 4.94
CA LEU A 50 -4.23 -10.76 4.60
C LEU A 50 -3.64 -9.49 5.22
N LEU A 51 -4.32 -8.35 5.09
CA LEU A 51 -3.86 -7.09 5.72
C LEU A 51 -3.81 -7.18 7.25
N THR A 52 -4.71 -7.94 7.86
CA THR A 52 -4.74 -8.12 9.34
C THR A 52 -3.66 -9.07 9.81
N LYS A 53 -3.39 -10.16 9.07
CA LYS A 53 -2.42 -11.20 9.47
C LYS A 53 -0.98 -10.88 9.07
N ILE A 54 -0.80 -10.27 7.90
CA ILE A 54 0.52 -9.93 7.37
C ILE A 54 0.87 -8.49 7.74
N GLY A 55 -0.09 -7.57 7.61
CA GLY A 55 0.08 -6.16 7.96
C GLY A 55 -0.05 -5.25 6.75
N SER A 56 0.85 -5.40 5.78
CA SER A 56 0.92 -4.50 4.62
C SER A 56 0.89 -5.20 3.26
N LEU A 57 0.45 -4.48 2.22
CA LEU A 57 0.48 -4.98 0.85
C LEU A 57 1.89 -5.26 0.34
N ASN A 58 2.86 -4.46 0.75
CA ASN A 58 4.26 -4.69 0.40
C ASN A 58 4.74 -6.03 0.95
N GLU A 59 4.40 -6.35 2.21
CA GLU A 59 4.69 -7.66 2.79
C GLU A 59 3.93 -8.77 2.08
N ILE A 60 2.67 -8.56 1.68
CA ILE A 60 1.91 -9.54 0.88
C ILE A 60 2.59 -9.81 -0.46
N LYS A 61 3.10 -8.77 -1.14
CA LYS A 61 3.81 -8.84 -2.42
C LYS A 61 5.13 -9.62 -2.33
N ILE A 62 5.82 -9.59 -1.17
CA ILE A 62 7.08 -10.33 -0.95
C ILE A 62 6.89 -11.64 -0.18
N SER A 63 5.70 -11.89 0.37
CA SER A 63 5.40 -13.11 1.13
C SER A 63 5.37 -14.34 0.22
N SER A 64 5.78 -15.47 0.78
CA SER A 64 5.71 -16.74 0.04
C SER A 64 4.27 -17.20 -0.16
N GLN A 65 4.05 -17.99 -1.20
CA GLN A 65 2.74 -18.59 -1.47
C GLN A 65 2.25 -19.43 -0.29
N GLU A 66 3.13 -20.11 0.47
CA GLU A 66 2.70 -20.89 1.64
C GLU A 66 2.16 -19.98 2.74
N LYS A 67 2.82 -18.85 3.01
CA LYS A 67 2.38 -17.86 4.00
C LYS A 67 1.00 -17.30 3.66
N LEU A 68 0.78 -17.01 2.38
CA LEU A 68 -0.53 -16.58 1.90
C LEU A 68 -1.57 -17.71 2.02
N ALA A 69 -1.17 -18.95 1.73
CA ALA A 69 -2.06 -20.12 1.78
C ALA A 69 -2.50 -20.46 3.21
N GLU A 70 -1.66 -20.20 4.21
CA GLU A 70 -2.00 -20.36 5.63
C GLU A 70 -3.13 -19.40 6.05
N VAL A 71 -3.18 -18.20 5.46
CA VAL A 71 -4.17 -17.17 5.83
C VAL A 71 -5.49 -17.34 5.04
N ILE A 72 -5.42 -17.47 3.71
CA ILE A 72 -6.61 -17.44 2.84
C ILE A 72 -6.90 -18.77 2.13
N GLY A 73 -6.06 -19.80 2.33
CA GLY A 73 -6.13 -21.09 1.67
C GLY A 73 -5.35 -21.15 0.35
N LYS A 74 -4.88 -22.35 -0.03
CA LYS A 74 -4.02 -22.59 -1.21
C LYS A 74 -4.55 -21.97 -2.50
N LYS A 75 -5.83 -22.20 -2.83
CA LYS A 75 -6.44 -21.70 -4.08
C LYS A 75 -6.38 -20.16 -4.19
N LYS A 76 -6.71 -19.45 -3.10
CA LYS A 76 -6.72 -17.99 -3.09
C LYS A 76 -5.30 -17.44 -3.05
N ALA A 77 -4.41 -18.08 -2.29
CA ALA A 77 -3.01 -17.69 -2.21
C ALA A 77 -2.29 -17.77 -3.55
N GLU A 78 -2.57 -18.80 -4.34
CA GLU A 78 -2.04 -18.95 -5.70
C GLU A 78 -2.47 -17.80 -6.61
N LEU A 79 -3.74 -17.39 -6.56
CA LEU A 79 -4.23 -16.23 -7.33
C LEU A 79 -3.48 -14.95 -6.95
N VAL A 80 -3.31 -14.70 -5.65
CA VAL A 80 -2.61 -13.51 -5.14
C VAL A 80 -1.13 -13.53 -5.54
N PHE A 81 -0.46 -14.67 -5.33
CA PHE A 81 0.95 -14.84 -5.64
C PHE A 81 1.23 -14.70 -7.14
N ASN A 82 0.37 -15.29 -7.98
CA ASN A 82 0.51 -15.17 -9.43
C ASN A 82 0.26 -13.75 -9.90
N HIS A 83 -0.75 -13.06 -9.37
CA HIS A 83 -1.03 -11.66 -9.73
C HIS A 83 0.21 -10.77 -9.53
N PHE A 84 0.87 -10.88 -8.37
CA PHE A 84 2.04 -10.05 -8.07
C PHE A 84 3.37 -10.54 -8.67
N ASN A 85 3.50 -11.82 -9.02
CA ASN A 85 4.70 -12.33 -9.72
C ASN A 85 4.64 -12.18 -11.24
N VAL A 86 3.44 -12.18 -11.85
CA VAL A 86 3.28 -11.97 -13.30
C VAL A 86 3.67 -10.54 -13.69
N ASP A 87 3.40 -9.55 -12.83
CA ASP A 87 3.77 -8.14 -13.06
C ASP A 87 5.30 -7.93 -13.15
N LYS A 88 6.12 -8.80 -12.54
CA LYS A 88 7.59 -8.70 -12.62
C LYS A 88 8.19 -9.07 -13.98
N LYS A 89 7.41 -9.59 -14.93
CA LYS A 89 7.91 -10.06 -16.24
C LYS A 89 7.84 -9.03 -17.37
N THR A 90 7.38 -7.79 -17.13
CA THR A 90 7.20 -6.77 -18.19
C THR A 90 8.13 -5.56 -18.04
N GLY A 91 9.35 -5.75 -17.53
CA GLY A 91 10.36 -4.69 -17.43
C GLY A 91 11.73 -5.17 -17.89
#